data_AF-W1YIZ3-F1
#
_entry.id   AF-W1YIZ3-F1
#
_cell.length_a   1.000
_cell.length_b   1.000
_cell.length_c   1.000
_cell.angle_alpha   90.00
_cell.angle_beta   90.00
_cell.angle_gamma   90.00
#
_symmetry.space_group_name_H-M   'P 1'
#
loop_
_entity.id
_entity.type
_entity.pdbx_description
1 polymer ?
#
loop_
_entity_poly.entity_id
_entity_poly.type
_entity_poly.pdbx_seq_one_letter_code
_entity_poly.pdbx_strand_id
1 'polypeptide(L)'
;LVFTNKALTDSAMVKAIMTITEAKTAAIQDWGVESVRLYPFINEDIPEAITKERKTSATGTSTDGIILTINTNGDVLTDAGSFSLFGDTLAKAVYVGIQRALENAIGAE
;
A
#
# COMPACT_ATOMS: atom_id res chain seq x y z
N LEU A 1 4.80 1.75 9.66
CA LEU A 1 4.26 2.14 10.98
C LEU A 1 3.45 3.41 10.79
N VAL A 2 2.23 3.46 11.33
CA VAL A 2 1.35 4.65 11.27
C VAL A 2 0.83 4.96 12.66
N PHE A 3 0.91 6.23 13.04
CA PHE A 3 0.41 6.74 14.33
C PHE A 3 -0.64 7.81 14.07
N THR A 4 -1.75 7.75 14.81
CA THR A 4 -2.79 8.80 14.80
C THR A 4 -3.23 9.11 16.22
N ASN A 5 -3.56 10.38 16.48
CA ASN A 5 -4.13 10.84 17.75
C ASN A 5 -5.65 10.66 17.82
N LYS A 6 -6.26 10.04 16.80
CA LYS A 6 -7.70 9.77 16.70
C LYS A 6 -8.05 8.37 17.19
N ALA A 7 -9.27 8.24 17.71
CA ALA A 7 -9.90 6.95 17.92
C ALA A 7 -10.60 6.53 16.61
N LEU A 8 -10.70 5.23 16.34
CA LEU A 8 -11.36 4.70 15.15
C LEU A 8 -12.44 3.71 15.58
N THR A 9 -13.59 3.73 14.93
CA THR A 9 -14.51 2.59 14.97
C THR A 9 -13.88 1.39 14.29
N ASP A 10 -14.38 0.18 14.56
CA ASP A 10 -13.89 -1.04 13.89
C ASP A 10 -13.94 -0.91 12.36
N SER A 11 -15.03 -0.35 11.83
CA SER A 11 -15.19 -0.07 10.40
C SER A 11 -14.17 0.95 9.88
N ALA A 12 -13.90 2.03 10.62
CA ALA A 12 -12.90 3.01 10.26
C ALA A 12 -11.48 2.43 10.34
N MET A 13 -11.21 1.55 11.30
CA MET A 13 -9.93 0.85 11.40
C MET A 13 -9.68 -0.07 10.20
N VAL A 14 -10.69 -0.85 9.79
CA VAL A 14 -10.62 -1.70 8.59
C VAL A 14 -10.37 -0.85 7.34
N LYS A 15 -11.11 0.26 7.19
CA LYS A 15 -10.90 1.20 6.08
C LYS A 15 -9.51 1.83 6.09
N ALA A 16 -8.99 2.22 7.26
CA ALA A 16 -7.64 2.75 7.38
C ALA A 16 -6.60 1.73 6.89
N ILE A 17 -6.74 0.45 7.26
CA ILE A 17 -5.84 -0.62 6.80
C ILE A 17 -5.90 -0.79 5.26
N MET A 18 -7.11 -0.77 4.68
CA MET A 18 -7.27 -0.82 3.22
C MET A 18 -6.59 0.37 2.54
N THR A 19 -6.86 1.58 3.01
CA THR A 19 -6.27 2.81 2.48
C THR A 19 -4.74 2.84 2.61
N ILE A 20 -4.18 2.34 3.72
CA ILE A 20 -2.72 2.18 3.88
C ILE A 20 -2.17 1.21 2.84
N THR A 21 -2.85 0.08 2.60
CA THR A 21 -2.41 -0.95 1.66
C THR A 21 -2.44 -0.46 0.22
N GLU A 22 -3.50 0.24 -0.17
CA GLU A 22 -3.66 0.87 -1.48
C GLU A 22 -2.58 1.94 -1.71
N ALA A 23 -2.39 2.85 -0.74
CA ALA A 23 -1.40 3.91 -0.85
C ALA A 23 0.03 3.37 -0.96
N LYS A 24 0.36 2.34 -0.18
CA LYS A 24 1.66 1.66 -0.29
C LYS A 24 1.84 1.03 -1.67
N THR A 25 0.84 0.30 -2.14
CA THR A 25 0.91 -0.39 -3.43
C THR A 25 1.06 0.61 -4.58
N ALA A 26 0.31 1.71 -4.54
CA ALA A 26 0.43 2.80 -5.50
C ALA A 26 1.85 3.40 -5.51
N ALA A 27 2.42 3.68 -4.34
CA ALA A 27 3.78 4.23 -4.25
C ALA A 27 4.83 3.27 -4.86
N ILE A 28 4.71 1.97 -4.62
CA ILE A 28 5.62 0.95 -5.16
C ILE A 28 5.45 0.81 -6.69
N GLN A 29 4.21 0.84 -7.17
CA GLN A 29 3.86 0.79 -8.60
C GLN A 29 4.39 2.00 -9.35
N ASP A 30 4.17 3.20 -8.82
CA ASP A 30 4.61 4.47 -9.44
C ASP A 30 6.15 4.55 -9.51
N TRP A 31 6.84 3.95 -8.55
CA TRP A 31 8.31 3.84 -8.57
C TRP A 31 8.82 2.77 -9.54
N GLY A 32 7.93 1.95 -10.13
CA GLY A 32 8.30 0.88 -11.06
C GLY A 32 9.03 -0.28 -10.39
N VAL A 33 8.82 -0.51 -9.08
CA VAL A 33 9.45 -1.63 -8.38
C VAL A 33 8.86 -2.94 -8.91
N GLU A 34 9.72 -3.77 -9.50
CA GLU A 34 9.32 -5.05 -10.05
C GLU A 34 9.33 -6.15 -8.98
N SER A 35 8.34 -7.03 -9.05
CA SER A 35 8.36 -8.30 -8.36
C SER A 35 9.50 -9.17 -8.88
N VAL A 36 10.22 -9.82 -7.97
CA VAL A 36 11.23 -10.85 -8.31
C VAL A 36 10.58 -12.13 -8.85
N ARG A 37 9.27 -12.31 -8.60
CA ARG A 37 8.54 -13.48 -9.09
C ARG A 37 8.12 -13.26 -10.53
N LEU A 38 8.51 -14.21 -11.37
CA LEU A 38 8.07 -14.31 -12.74
C LEU A 38 6.67 -14.94 -12.80
N TYR A 39 5.80 -14.33 -13.60
CA TYR A 39 4.45 -14.85 -13.83
C TYR A 39 4.29 -15.27 -15.29
N PRO A 40 3.70 -16.45 -15.55
CA PRO A 40 3.23 -16.81 -16.88
C PRO A 40 2.06 -15.89 -17.23
N PHE A 41 2.12 -15.27 -18.41
CA PHE A 41 1.13 -14.31 -18.89
C PHE A 41 0.20 -14.93 -19.94
N ILE A 42 -0.86 -15.62 -19.57
CA ILE A 42 -1.73 -16.20 -20.61
C ILE A 42 -2.43 -15.07 -21.39
N ASN A 43 -2.14 -14.96 -22.69
CA ASN A 43 -2.87 -14.06 -23.56
C ASN A 43 -4.15 -14.76 -24.00
N GLU A 44 -5.31 -14.25 -23.56
CA GLU A 44 -6.63 -14.83 -23.91
C GLU A 44 -6.89 -14.85 -25.42
N ASP A 45 -6.21 -13.97 -26.18
CA ASP A 45 -6.34 -13.88 -27.65
C ASP A 45 -5.39 -14.83 -28.42
N ILE A 46 -4.46 -15.52 -27.74
CA ILE A 46 -3.50 -16.44 -28.39
C ILE A 46 -3.44 -17.77 -27.61
N PRO A 47 -4.27 -18.77 -27.98
CA PRO A 47 -4.43 -20.03 -27.24
C PRO A 47 -3.16 -20.89 -27.09
N GLU A 48 -2.18 -20.75 -27.99
CA GLU A 48 -0.91 -21.51 -27.97
C GLU A 48 0.26 -20.75 -27.34
N ALA A 49 0.05 -19.48 -26.95
CA ALA A 49 1.09 -18.72 -26.29
C ALA A 49 1.14 -19.10 -24.80
N ILE A 50 1.78 -20.23 -24.49
CA ILE A 50 2.45 -20.39 -23.18
C ILE A 50 3.55 -19.33 -23.18
N THR A 51 3.17 -18.15 -22.71
CA THR A 51 3.90 -16.90 -22.87
C THR A 51 5.20 -16.87 -22.10
N LYS A 52 6.18 -16.15 -22.66
CA LYS A 52 7.38 -15.69 -21.94
C LYS A 52 6.99 -15.15 -20.57
N GLU A 53 7.58 -15.73 -19.54
CA GLU A 53 7.54 -15.21 -18.18
C GLU A 53 7.95 -13.74 -18.16
N ARG A 54 7.18 -12.91 -17.44
CA ARG A 54 7.48 -11.48 -17.26
C ARG A 54 7.46 -11.12 -15.78
N LYS A 55 8.24 -10.10 -15.45
CA LYS A 55 8.13 -9.44 -14.15
C LYS A 55 6.84 -8.64 -14.10
N THR A 56 6.23 -8.60 -12.92
CA THR A 56 5.03 -7.82 -12.63
C THR A 56 5.38 -6.73 -11.63
N SER A 57 4.48 -5.76 -11.39
CA SER A 57 4.71 -4.80 -10.31
C SER A 57 4.71 -5.49 -8.95
N ALA A 58 5.63 -5.11 -8.08
CA ALA A 58 5.56 -5.47 -6.68
C ALA A 58 4.31 -4.82 -6.04
N THR A 59 3.60 -5.57 -5.22
CA THR A 59 2.47 -5.10 -4.42
C THR A 59 2.74 -5.20 -2.92
N GLY A 60 3.94 -5.68 -2.57
CA GLY A 60 4.29 -6.14 -1.25
C GLY A 60 4.16 -7.65 -1.08
N THR A 61 5.06 -8.25 -0.28
CA THR A 61 5.10 -9.71 -0.03
C THR A 61 4.71 -10.02 1.42
N SER A 62 4.74 -11.30 1.82
CA SER A 62 4.40 -11.76 3.18
C SER A 62 5.22 -11.12 4.30
N THR A 63 6.32 -10.43 3.99
CA THR A 63 7.14 -9.68 4.95
C THR A 63 6.53 -8.34 5.36
N ASP A 64 5.45 -7.94 4.70
CA ASP A 64 4.96 -6.58 4.78
C ASP A 64 3.86 -6.47 5.84
N GLY A 65 4.23 -5.95 7.01
CA GLY A 65 3.31 -5.71 8.11
C GLY A 65 2.81 -4.27 8.18
N ILE A 66 1.54 -4.09 8.54
CA ILE A 66 0.99 -2.79 8.94
C ILE A 66 0.83 -2.79 10.45
N ILE A 67 1.42 -1.78 11.09
CA ILE A 67 1.17 -1.45 12.50
C ILE A 67 0.50 -0.07 12.50
N LEU A 68 -0.75 -0.04 12.95
CA LEU A 68 -1.56 1.16 13.14
C LEU A 68 -1.77 1.36 14.64
N THR A 69 -1.28 2.47 15.16
CA THR A 69 -1.49 2.85 16.55
C THR A 69 -2.47 4.02 16.61
N ILE A 70 -3.52 3.86 17.42
CA ILE A 70 -4.58 4.84 17.64
C ILE A 70 -4.56 5.33 19.09
N ASN A 71 -5.16 6.49 19.32
CA ASN A 71 -5.46 6.96 20.67
C ASN A 71 -6.91 6.63 21.00
N THR A 72 -7.16 5.66 21.89
CA THR A 72 -8.52 5.26 22.29
C THR A 72 -9.29 6.35 23.03
N ASN A 73 -8.59 7.35 23.57
CA ASN A 73 -9.20 8.52 24.21
C ASN A 73 -9.33 9.73 23.27
N GLY A 74 -8.96 9.60 21.99
CA GLY A 74 -9.05 10.67 21.00
C GLY A 74 -10.46 10.82 20.41
N ASP A 75 -10.65 11.85 19.57
CA ASP A 75 -11.91 12.01 18.84
C ASP A 75 -12.17 10.79 17.95
N VAL A 76 -13.39 10.25 18.02
CA VAL A 76 -13.78 9.05 17.26
C VAL A 76 -14.07 9.43 15.81
N LEU A 77 -13.34 8.82 14.90
CA LEU A 77 -13.63 8.86 13.47
C LEU A 77 -14.39 7.59 13.06
N THR A 78 -15.44 7.80 12.26
CA THR A 78 -16.32 6.75 11.73
C THR A 78 -16.01 6.37 10.28
N ASP A 79 -15.12 7.13 9.63
CA ASP A 79 -14.65 6.85 8.29
C ASP A 79 -13.15 7.16 8.15
N ALA A 80 -12.47 6.32 7.39
CA ALA A 80 -11.06 6.45 7.06
C ALA A 80 -10.77 6.01 5.61
N GLY A 81 -11.81 5.90 4.77
CA GLY A 81 -11.62 5.64 3.34
C GLY A 81 -11.01 6.84 2.62
N SER A 82 -10.54 6.62 1.38
CA SER A 82 -9.83 7.62 0.57
C SER A 82 -10.60 8.92 0.32
N PHE A 83 -11.94 8.92 0.37
CA PHE A 83 -12.77 10.13 0.25
C PHE A 83 -12.90 10.93 1.55
N SER A 84 -12.59 10.33 2.70
CA SER A 84 -12.60 11.05 3.98
C SER A 84 -11.35 11.90 4.12
N LEU A 85 -11.45 13.08 4.78
CA LEU A 85 -10.29 13.94 5.00
C LEU A 85 -9.15 13.19 5.73
N PHE A 86 -9.50 12.37 6.72
CA PHE A 86 -8.53 11.56 7.45
C PHE A 86 -7.90 10.50 6.55
N GLY A 87 -8.70 9.76 5.77
CA GLY A 87 -8.22 8.73 4.86
C GLY A 87 -7.34 9.26 3.73
N ASP A 88 -7.69 10.39 3.12
CA ASP A 88 -6.85 11.08 2.12
C ASP A 88 -5.51 11.52 2.72
N THR A 89 -5.54 12.11 3.92
CA THR A 89 -4.31 12.50 4.63
C THR A 89 -3.45 11.29 4.97
N LEU A 90 -4.08 10.22 5.44
CA LEU A 90 -3.42 8.95 5.74
C LEU A 90 -2.78 8.34 4.49
N ALA A 91 -3.50 8.28 3.37
CA ALA A 91 -3.00 7.77 2.10
C ALA A 91 -1.77 8.54 1.63
N LYS A 92 -1.83 9.88 1.64
CA LYS A 92 -0.70 10.75 1.27
C LYS A 92 0.50 10.55 2.19
N ALA A 93 0.29 10.44 3.50
CA ALA A 93 1.37 10.21 4.45
C ALA A 93 2.07 8.87 4.22
N VAL A 94 1.30 7.81 3.97
CA VAL A 94 1.85 6.49 3.63
C VAL A 94 2.59 6.54 2.31
N TYR A 95 1.98 7.09 1.26
CA TYR A 95 2.60 7.19 -0.07
C TYR A 95 3.95 7.90 0.00
N VAL A 96 4.00 9.10 0.59
CA VAL A 96 5.25 9.87 0.75
C VAL A 96 6.25 9.13 1.64
N GLY A 97 5.79 8.47 2.70
CA GLY A 97 6.65 7.67 3.57
C GLY A 97 7.34 6.52 2.83
N ILE A 98 6.63 5.82 1.94
CA ILE A 98 7.18 4.75 1.11
C ILE A 98 8.16 5.31 0.07
N GLN A 99 7.81 6.40 -0.61
CA GLN A 99 8.70 7.06 -1.57
C GLN A 99 10.06 7.41 -0.93
N ARG A 100 10.04 8.05 0.24
CA ARG A 100 11.26 8.37 1.01
C ARG A 100 12.03 7.14 1.45
N ALA A 101 11.34 6.07 1.84
CA ALA A 101 12.00 4.83 2.23
C ALA A 101 12.73 4.18 1.04
N LEU A 102 12.12 4.20 -0.15
CA LEU A 102 12.74 3.73 -1.39
C LEU A 102 13.94 4.60 -1.80
N GLU A 103 13.80 5.93 -1.75
CA GLU A 103 14.90 6.87 -2.00
C GLU A 103 16.09 6.60 -1.08
N ASN A 104 15.84 6.45 0.22
CA ASN A 104 16.89 6.18 1.21
C ASN A 104 17.55 4.81 1.01
N ALA A 105 16.79 3.80 0.57
CA ALA A 105 17.35 2.47 0.31
C ALA A 105 18.33 2.48 -0.87
N ILE A 106 18.09 3.31 -1.89
CA ILE A 106 18.95 3.44 -3.07
C ILE A 106 20.13 4.38 -2.79
N GLY A 107 19.91 5.48 -2.05
CA GLY A 107 20.95 6.44 -1.68
C GLY A 107 21.89 6.02 -0.55
N ALA A 108 21.76 4.79 -0.04
CA ALA A 108 22.63 4.22 1.00
C ALA A 108 23.81 3.42 0.41
N GLU A 109 23.95 3.36 -0.91
CA GLU A 109 25.15 2.91 -1.63
C GLU A 109 26.14 4.06 -1.87
#